data_AF-A0A124FWY0-F1
#
_entry.id   AF-A0A124FWY0-F1
#
_cell.length_a   1.000
_cell.length_b   1.000
_cell.length_c   1.000
_cell.angle_alpha   90.00
_cell.angle_beta   90.00
_cell.angle_gamma   90.00
#
_symmetry.space_group_name_H-M   'P 1'
#
loop_
_entity.id
_entity.type
_entity.pdbx_description
1 polymer ?
#
loop_
_entity_poly.entity_id
_entity_poly.type
_entity_poly.pdbx_seq_one_letter_code
_entity_poly.pdbx_strand_id
1 'polypeptide(L)'
;MKKTILGTFSAVIVMAVMMVSCGGASTPKTSLKNSVDSVSYAYGVSMTEQGLVQFLEQSGVLQSTSNIENEYQMRIASADSTQKEALEKEMNAKLDSINKINAPRLSQFIKGLTEGMSLEEKSAYANGLSIGVQFSQQMLPQFTSMLFGSDSTKTVNKDQVLAGIVSTLKNQELAISKMEANGMV
;
A
#
# COMPACT_ATOMS: atom_id res chain seq x y z
N MET A 1 -32.19 17.41 -38.53
CA MET A 1 -32.90 16.85 -37.35
C MET A 1 -31.87 16.54 -36.28
N LYS A 2 -31.88 17.32 -35.20
CA LYS A 2 -30.98 17.20 -34.05
C LYS A 2 -31.47 16.03 -33.17
N LYS A 3 -30.58 15.09 -32.82
CA LYS A 3 -30.83 14.15 -31.72
C LYS A 3 -29.79 14.40 -30.65
N THR A 4 -30.16 15.26 -29.70
CA THR A 4 -29.50 15.45 -28.42
C THR A 4 -29.70 14.18 -27.59
N ILE A 5 -28.65 13.36 -27.48
CA ILE A 5 -28.60 12.30 -26.47
C ILE A 5 -28.20 12.98 -25.17
N LEU A 6 -29.21 13.28 -24.37
CA LEU A 6 -29.10 13.72 -22.99
C LEU A 6 -28.74 12.48 -22.16
N GLY A 7 -27.47 12.09 -22.20
CA GLY A 7 -26.91 11.16 -21.24
C GLY A 7 -26.67 11.91 -19.94
N THR A 8 -27.60 11.79 -19.00
CA THR A 8 -27.36 12.06 -17.59
C THR A 8 -26.20 11.18 -17.15
N PHE A 9 -24.98 11.73 -17.21
CA PHE A 9 -23.88 11.23 -16.40
C PHE A 9 -24.32 11.42 -14.95
N SER A 10 -24.80 10.33 -14.37
CA SER A 10 -24.86 10.14 -12.92
C SER A 10 -23.59 10.75 -12.34
N ALA A 11 -23.76 11.61 -11.34
CA ALA A 11 -22.67 12.23 -10.63
C ALA A 11 -21.69 11.14 -10.17
N VAL A 12 -20.63 10.93 -10.97
CA VAL A 12 -19.37 10.46 -10.43
C VAL A 12 -19.00 11.60 -9.50
N ILE A 13 -19.26 11.41 -8.20
CA ILE A 13 -18.58 12.18 -7.18
C ILE A 13 -17.13 11.86 -7.45
N VAL A 14 -16.50 12.72 -8.24
CA VAL A 14 -15.06 12.79 -8.34
C VAL A 14 -14.67 13.00 -6.91
N MET A 15 -14.18 11.93 -6.29
CA MET A 15 -13.50 12.03 -5.03
C MET A 15 -12.27 12.86 -5.37
N ALA A 16 -12.45 14.18 -5.30
CA ALA A 16 -11.38 15.11 -5.19
C ALA A 16 -10.73 14.69 -3.88
N VAL A 17 -9.80 13.74 -3.99
CA VAL A 17 -8.71 13.58 -3.05
C VAL A 17 -8.14 14.98 -3.03
N MET A 18 -8.63 15.79 -2.09
CA MET A 18 -8.08 17.08 -1.78
C MET A 18 -6.64 16.73 -1.49
N MET A 19 -5.78 17.02 -2.47
CA MET A 19 -4.35 16.84 -2.40
C MET A 19 -3.92 17.76 -1.27
N VAL A 20 -4.08 17.30 -0.02
CA VAL A 20 -3.38 17.85 1.11
C VAL A 20 -1.95 17.83 0.65
N SER A 21 -1.45 19.03 0.39
CA SER A 21 -0.17 19.33 -0.20
C SER A 21 0.95 18.64 0.59
N CYS A 22 1.19 17.37 0.29
CA CYS A 22 2.39 16.63 0.63
C CYS A 22 3.32 16.75 -0.57
N GLY A 23 3.75 17.99 -0.85
CA GLY A 23 4.86 18.27 -1.74
C GLY A 23 6.16 17.78 -1.12
N GLY A 24 6.35 16.47 -1.04
CA GLY A 24 7.68 15.88 -0.98
C GLY A 24 8.31 15.99 -2.37
N ALA A 25 9.61 16.26 -2.44
CA ALA A 25 10.35 16.57 -3.68
C ALA A 25 10.40 15.44 -4.74
N SER A 26 9.63 14.36 -4.57
CA SER A 26 9.76 13.12 -5.34
C SER A 26 8.50 12.71 -6.12
N THR A 27 7.37 13.42 -6.02
CA THR A 27 6.17 13.12 -6.83
C THR A 27 6.24 13.80 -8.20
N PRO A 28 6.16 13.06 -9.32
CA PRO A 28 6.13 13.67 -10.66
C PRO A 28 4.93 14.62 -10.81
N LYS A 29 5.19 15.85 -11.25
CA LYS A 29 4.12 16.80 -11.59
C LYS A 29 3.54 16.40 -12.95
N THR A 30 2.23 16.20 -13.01
CA THR A 30 1.53 15.89 -14.26
C THR A 30 1.78 16.98 -15.31
N SER A 31 2.30 16.60 -16.47
CA SER A 31 2.48 17.48 -17.63
C SER A 31 2.28 16.64 -18.89
N LEU A 32 1.14 16.80 -19.56
CA LEU A 32 0.76 16.01 -20.74
C LEU A 32 1.06 16.82 -22.00
N LYS A 33 2.28 16.70 -22.53
CA LYS A 33 2.75 17.51 -23.68
C LYS A 33 2.54 16.80 -25.01
N ASN A 34 2.46 15.48 -25.01
CA ASN A 34 2.30 14.65 -26.20
C ASN A 34 1.39 13.43 -25.94
N SER A 35 1.10 12.65 -26.98
CA SER A 35 0.24 11.47 -26.89
C SER A 35 0.81 10.35 -26.00
N VAL A 36 2.13 10.20 -25.96
CA VAL A 36 2.79 9.21 -25.08
C VAL A 36 2.58 9.59 -23.62
N ASP A 37 2.71 10.87 -23.27
CA ASP A 37 2.43 11.36 -21.92
C ASP A 37 0.99 11.07 -21.51
N SER A 38 0.02 11.35 -22.41
CA SER A 38 -1.40 11.09 -22.16
C SER A 38 -1.71 9.60 -21.97
N VAL A 39 -1.16 8.73 -22.82
CA VAL A 39 -1.35 7.27 -22.71
C VAL A 39 -0.69 6.74 -21.44
N SER A 40 0.49 7.23 -21.08
CA SER A 40 1.21 6.82 -19.86
C SER A 40 0.43 7.21 -18.61
N TYR A 41 -0.10 8.43 -18.58
CA TYR A 41 -0.97 8.89 -17.50
C TYR A 41 -2.25 8.06 -17.42
N ALA A 42 -2.91 7.82 -18.56
CA ALA A 42 -4.12 6.99 -18.61
C ALA A 42 -3.87 5.56 -18.14
N TYR A 43 -2.70 4.98 -18.44
CA TYR A 43 -2.32 3.67 -17.94
C TYR A 43 -2.25 3.66 -16.39
N GLY A 44 -1.59 4.65 -15.78
CA GLY A 44 -1.53 4.79 -14.32
C GLY A 44 -2.91 4.99 -13.66
N VAL A 45 -3.79 5.80 -14.29
CA VAL A 45 -5.18 5.95 -13.84
C VAL A 45 -5.91 4.60 -13.91
N SER A 46 -5.82 3.90 -15.05
CA SER A 46 -6.51 2.63 -15.25
C SER A 46 -6.06 1.55 -14.26
N MET A 47 -4.76 1.45 -13.95
CA MET A 47 -4.26 0.53 -12.93
C MET A 47 -4.83 0.84 -11.55
N THR A 48 -4.99 2.13 -11.23
CA THR A 48 -5.52 2.55 -9.95
C THR A 48 -6.99 2.17 -9.81
N GLU A 49 -7.78 2.43 -10.86
CA GLU A 49 -9.21 2.11 -10.92
C GLU A 49 -9.49 0.60 -11.01
N GLN A 50 -8.60 -0.18 -11.64
CA GLN A 50 -8.78 -1.63 -11.83
C GLN A 50 -8.45 -2.48 -10.60
N GLY A 51 -8.14 -1.87 -9.45
CA GLY A 51 -8.06 -2.60 -8.17
C GLY A 51 -6.83 -2.31 -7.33
N LEU A 52 -5.95 -1.38 -7.70
CA LEU A 52 -4.84 -0.99 -6.83
C LEU A 52 -5.34 -0.52 -5.47
N VAL A 53 -6.40 0.30 -5.43
CA VAL A 53 -6.98 0.77 -4.16
C VAL A 53 -7.45 -0.40 -3.31
N GLN A 54 -8.20 -1.33 -3.91
CA GLN A 54 -8.67 -2.54 -3.24
C GLN A 54 -7.51 -3.40 -2.71
N PHE A 55 -6.43 -3.53 -3.47
CA PHE A 55 -5.22 -4.22 -3.04
C PHE A 55 -4.56 -3.51 -1.86
N LEU A 56 -4.46 -2.18 -1.87
CA LEU A 56 -3.91 -1.41 -0.76
C LEU A 56 -4.75 -1.54 0.51
N GLU A 57 -6.07 -1.66 0.37
CA GLU A 57 -6.96 -1.93 1.50
C GLU A 57 -6.77 -3.37 2.04
N GLN A 58 -6.72 -4.37 1.15
CA GLN A 58 -6.56 -5.78 1.56
C GLN A 58 -5.17 -6.07 2.14
N SER A 59 -4.13 -5.41 1.62
CA SER A 59 -2.76 -5.51 2.16
C SER A 59 -2.58 -4.71 3.46
N GLY A 60 -3.59 -3.95 3.89
CA GLY A 60 -3.56 -3.15 5.11
C GLY A 60 -2.78 -1.84 5.00
N VAL A 61 -2.33 -1.47 3.80
CA VAL A 61 -1.68 -0.18 3.53
C VAL A 61 -2.67 0.96 3.75
N LEU A 62 -3.90 0.82 3.27
CA LEU A 62 -4.98 1.78 3.47
C LEU A 62 -6.10 1.17 4.32
N GLN A 63 -6.76 1.99 5.12
CA GLN A 63 -8.07 1.65 5.69
C GLN A 63 -9.15 1.93 4.65
N SER A 64 -10.12 1.02 4.55
CA SER A 64 -11.17 1.12 3.53
C SER A 64 -12.14 2.27 3.82
N THR A 65 -12.29 3.18 2.85
CA THR A 65 -13.32 4.21 2.85
C THR A 65 -14.60 3.72 2.19
N SER A 66 -14.49 2.84 1.18
CA SER A 66 -15.63 2.35 0.41
C SER A 66 -16.65 1.60 1.27
N ASN A 67 -16.21 0.85 2.28
CA ASN A 67 -17.12 0.18 3.20
C ASN A 67 -17.99 1.17 3.99
N ILE A 68 -17.41 2.29 4.41
CA ILE A 68 -18.12 3.33 5.15
C ILE A 68 -19.06 4.06 4.21
N GLU A 69 -18.60 4.44 3.03
CA GLU A 69 -19.47 5.11 2.05
C GLU A 69 -20.68 4.23 1.73
N ASN A 70 -20.47 2.95 1.42
CA ASN A 70 -21.56 2.03 1.13
C ASN A 70 -22.54 1.89 2.31
N GLU A 71 -22.05 1.76 3.54
CA GLU A 71 -22.89 1.69 4.74
C GLU A 71 -23.74 2.97 4.90
N TYR A 72 -23.12 4.14 4.79
CA TYR A 72 -23.81 5.42 4.98
C TYR A 72 -24.76 5.73 3.85
N GLN A 73 -24.43 5.37 2.60
CA GLN A 73 -25.35 5.53 1.47
C GLN A 73 -26.63 4.72 1.68
N MET A 74 -26.54 3.48 2.17
CA MET A 74 -27.73 2.69 2.51
C MET A 74 -28.56 3.34 3.62
N ARG A 75 -27.90 3.82 4.69
CA ARG A 75 -28.57 4.50 5.81
C ARG A 75 -29.26 5.78 5.34
N ILE A 76 -28.57 6.62 4.56
CA ILE A 76 -29.07 7.87 3.99
C ILE A 76 -30.26 7.62 3.05
N ALA A 77 -30.20 6.58 2.21
CA ALA A 77 -31.30 6.24 1.30
C ALA A 77 -32.60 5.87 2.04
N SER A 78 -32.49 5.31 3.25
CA SER A 78 -33.64 4.97 4.10
C SER A 78 -34.07 6.06 5.09
N ALA A 79 -33.31 7.15 5.18
CA ALA A 79 -33.48 8.19 6.19
C ALA A 79 -34.51 9.25 5.78
N ASP A 80 -35.17 9.85 6.76
CA ASP A 80 -35.98 11.05 6.54
C ASP A 80 -35.09 12.30 6.31
N SER A 81 -35.72 13.40 5.87
CA SER A 81 -35.02 14.64 5.54
C SER A 81 -34.26 15.27 6.71
N THR A 82 -34.66 14.99 7.96
CA THR A 82 -34.01 15.54 9.16
C THR A 82 -32.80 14.70 9.58
N GLN A 83 -32.85 13.39 9.34
CA GLN A 83 -31.76 12.45 9.65
C GLN A 83 -30.65 12.48 8.61
N LYS A 84 -30.98 12.76 7.35
CA LYS A 84 -30.03 12.75 6.24
C LYS A 84 -28.81 13.67 6.48
N GLU A 85 -29.04 14.90 6.93
CA GLU A 85 -27.95 15.84 7.19
C GLU A 85 -27.02 15.36 8.32
N ALA A 86 -27.58 14.75 9.36
CA ALA A 86 -26.80 14.18 10.46
C ALA A 86 -25.94 13.00 9.99
N LEU A 87 -26.50 12.11 9.18
CA LEU A 87 -25.80 10.96 8.61
C LEU A 87 -24.68 11.38 7.64
N GLU A 88 -24.92 12.41 6.82
CA GLU A 88 -23.89 12.97 5.93
C GLU A 88 -22.73 13.57 6.74
N LYS A 89 -23.02 14.32 7.81
CA LYS A 89 -21.98 14.85 8.71
C LYS A 89 -21.19 13.74 9.40
N GLU A 90 -21.88 12.70 9.87
CA GLU A 90 -21.25 11.56 10.52
C GLU A 90 -20.34 10.78 9.55
N MET A 91 -20.82 10.53 8.32
CA MET A 91 -20.04 9.91 7.25
C MET A 91 -18.78 10.71 6.97
N ASN A 92 -18.92 12.01 6.73
CA ASN A 92 -17.79 12.90 6.43
C ASN A 92 -16.76 12.91 7.57
N ALA A 93 -17.21 12.97 8.83
CA ALA A 93 -16.32 12.92 9.98
C ALA A 93 -15.54 11.59 10.07
N LYS A 94 -16.17 10.45 9.74
CA LYS A 94 -15.50 9.15 9.69
C LYS A 94 -14.51 9.06 8.54
N LEU A 95 -14.89 9.54 7.35
CA LEU A 95 -14.00 9.61 6.19
C LEU A 95 -12.79 10.50 6.47
N ASP A 96 -12.98 11.66 7.10
CA ASP A 96 -11.88 12.56 7.48
C ASP A 96 -10.91 11.90 8.45
N SER A 97 -11.44 11.17 9.44
CA SER A 97 -10.61 10.41 10.38
C SER A 97 -9.74 9.36 9.67
N ILE A 98 -10.33 8.62 8.73
CA ILE A 98 -9.61 7.61 7.94
C ILE A 98 -8.62 8.25 6.98
N ASN A 99 -9.00 9.32 6.30
CA ASN A 99 -8.12 10.05 5.39
C ASN A 99 -6.89 10.59 6.13
N LYS A 100 -7.04 11.03 7.38
CA LYS A 100 -5.93 11.44 8.23
C LYS A 100 -4.97 10.30 8.56
N ILE A 101 -5.48 9.09 8.75
CA ILE A 101 -4.68 7.87 8.97
C ILE A 101 -4.01 7.43 7.66
N ASN A 102 -4.75 7.47 6.55
CA ASN A 102 -4.31 7.02 5.24
C ASN A 102 -3.27 7.94 4.61
N ALA A 103 -3.36 9.26 4.79
CA ALA A 103 -2.47 10.24 4.17
C ALA A 103 -0.96 9.95 4.39
N PRO A 104 -0.46 9.74 5.62
CA PRO A 104 0.94 9.39 5.80
C PRO A 104 1.31 8.02 5.22
N ARG A 105 0.38 7.04 5.24
CA ARG A 105 0.62 5.71 4.66
C ARG A 105 0.70 5.74 3.15
N LEU A 106 -0.19 6.49 2.51
CA LEU A 106 -0.17 6.74 1.07
C LEU A 106 1.11 7.46 0.66
N SER A 107 1.58 8.42 1.47
CA SER A 107 2.85 9.10 1.22
C SER A 107 4.05 8.13 1.24
N GLN A 108 4.10 7.22 2.22
CA GLN A 108 5.14 6.18 2.26
C GLN A 108 5.02 5.17 1.12
N PHE A 109 3.80 4.76 0.78
CA PHE A 109 3.54 3.88 -0.37
C PHE A 109 4.03 4.50 -1.68
N ILE A 110 3.67 5.76 -1.95
CA ILE A 110 4.09 6.48 -3.15
C ILE A 110 5.61 6.63 -3.18
N LYS A 111 6.25 6.92 -2.03
CA LYS A 111 7.71 6.98 -1.93
C LYS A 111 8.35 5.64 -2.31
N GLY A 112 7.90 4.53 -1.71
CA GLY A 112 8.44 3.20 -2.00
C GLY A 112 8.20 2.76 -3.45
N LEU A 113 7.02 3.05 -4.01
CA LEU A 113 6.71 2.79 -5.41
C LEU A 113 7.63 3.60 -6.34
N THR A 114 7.84 4.88 -6.04
CA THR A 114 8.70 5.77 -6.83
C THR A 114 10.15 5.31 -6.81
N GLU A 115 10.68 5.03 -5.61
CA GLU A 115 12.04 4.50 -5.45
C GLU A 115 12.19 3.18 -6.21
N GLY A 116 11.25 2.24 -6.02
CA GLY A 116 11.26 0.95 -6.70
C GLY A 116 11.22 1.05 -8.23
N MET A 117 10.40 1.95 -8.79
CA MET A 117 10.35 2.21 -10.24
C MET A 117 11.62 2.85 -10.79
N SER A 118 12.38 3.56 -9.96
CA SER A 118 13.66 4.18 -10.34
C SER A 118 14.85 3.22 -10.27
N LEU A 119 14.70 2.08 -9.58
CA LEU A 119 15.75 1.07 -9.50
C LEU A 119 15.85 0.32 -10.83
N GLU A 120 17.08 -0.03 -11.21
CA GLU A 120 17.29 -0.95 -12.32
C GLU A 120 16.76 -2.34 -11.93
N GLU A 121 15.88 -2.89 -12.78
CA GLU A 121 15.08 -4.12 -12.59
C GLU A 121 15.92 -5.35 -12.14
N LYS A 122 17.24 -5.34 -12.38
CA LYS A 122 18.16 -6.45 -12.07
C LYS A 122 19.36 -6.06 -11.21
N SER A 123 19.37 -4.87 -10.62
CA SER A 123 20.44 -4.49 -9.71
C SER A 123 20.48 -5.41 -8.49
N ALA A 124 21.68 -5.72 -7.98
CA ALA A 124 21.84 -6.51 -6.76
C ALA A 124 21.09 -5.88 -5.56
N TYR A 125 20.99 -4.55 -5.55
CA TYR A 125 20.22 -3.81 -4.56
C TYR A 125 18.71 -4.08 -4.67
N ALA A 126 18.12 -3.97 -5.86
CA ALA A 126 16.69 -4.24 -6.05
C ALA A 126 16.33 -5.69 -5.69
N ASN A 127 17.15 -6.66 -6.10
CA ASN A 127 16.98 -8.07 -5.73
C ASN A 127 17.09 -8.27 -4.21
N GLY A 128 18.09 -7.65 -3.57
CA GLY A 128 18.26 -7.71 -2.12
C GLY A 128 17.08 -7.11 -1.35
N LEU A 129 16.54 -5.97 -1.82
CA LEU A 129 15.36 -5.34 -1.23
C LEU A 129 14.12 -6.23 -1.35
N SER A 130 13.86 -6.78 -2.54
CA SER A 130 12.71 -7.67 -2.80
C SER A 130 12.76 -8.93 -1.93
N ILE A 131 13.91 -9.62 -1.93
CA ILE A 131 14.12 -10.82 -1.10
C ILE A 131 14.02 -10.47 0.39
N GLY A 132 14.59 -9.34 0.82
CA GLY A 132 14.52 -8.89 2.21
C GLY A 132 13.08 -8.65 2.69
N VAL A 133 12.22 -8.06 1.84
CA VAL A 133 10.79 -7.90 2.14
C VAL A 133 10.10 -9.25 2.27
N GLN A 134 10.29 -10.17 1.31
CA GLN A 134 9.70 -11.51 1.38
C GLN A 134 10.17 -12.28 2.62
N PHE A 135 11.47 -12.21 2.91
CA PHE A 135 12.09 -12.85 4.07
C PHE A 135 11.49 -12.34 5.38
N SER A 136 11.29 -11.03 5.50
CA SER A 136 10.72 -10.40 6.68
C SER A 136 9.25 -10.76 6.90
N GLN A 137 8.47 -10.83 5.82
CA GLN A 137 7.02 -11.07 5.90
C GLN A 137 6.64 -12.55 6.00
N GLN A 138 7.45 -13.46 5.45
CA GLN A 138 7.11 -14.89 5.36
C GLN A 138 8.10 -15.76 6.14
N MET A 139 9.40 -15.65 5.85
CA MET A 139 10.40 -16.59 6.37
C MET A 139 10.68 -16.39 7.86
N LEU A 140 10.87 -15.15 8.32
CA LEU A 140 11.12 -14.88 9.74
C LEU A 140 9.96 -15.28 10.66
N PRO A 141 8.69 -14.98 10.34
CA PRO A 141 7.56 -15.47 11.12
C PRO A 141 7.47 -17.00 11.14
N GLN A 142 7.71 -17.67 10.01
CA GLN A 142 7.73 -19.14 9.95
C GLN A 142 8.82 -19.73 10.84
N PHE A 143 10.04 -19.18 10.80
CA PHE A 143 11.14 -19.61 11.66
C PHE A 143 10.86 -19.34 13.13
N THR A 144 10.26 -18.19 13.45
CA THR A 144 9.83 -17.86 14.81
C THR A 144 8.80 -18.87 15.33
N SER A 145 7.82 -19.21 14.51
CA SER A 145 6.80 -20.21 14.87
C SER A 145 7.39 -21.62 14.99
N MET A 146 8.39 -21.98 14.18
CA MET A 146 9.11 -23.24 14.31
C MET A 146 9.84 -23.35 15.65
N LEU A 147 10.46 -22.27 16.13
CA LEU A 147 11.21 -22.27 17.40
C LEU A 147 10.35 -22.11 18.65
N PHE A 148 9.28 -21.31 18.58
CA PHE A 148 8.48 -20.91 19.75
C PHE A 148 7.01 -21.34 19.69
N GLY A 149 6.59 -22.05 18.63
CA GLY A 149 5.21 -22.50 18.44
C GLY A 149 4.25 -21.33 18.35
N SER A 150 3.23 -21.34 19.22
CA SER A 150 2.20 -20.30 19.32
C SER A 150 2.55 -19.17 20.30
N ASP A 151 3.73 -19.17 20.91
CA ASP A 151 4.17 -18.11 21.83
C ASP A 151 4.53 -16.85 21.05
N SER A 152 3.52 -16.00 20.81
CA SER A 152 3.66 -14.73 20.09
C SER A 152 4.48 -13.67 20.83
N THR A 153 4.91 -13.93 22.08
CA THR A 153 5.75 -13.00 22.85
C THR A 153 7.22 -13.14 22.52
N LYS A 154 7.61 -14.24 21.85
CA LYS A 154 9.00 -14.52 21.45
C LYS A 154 9.21 -14.25 19.97
N THR A 155 10.38 -13.70 19.65
CA THR A 155 10.82 -13.49 18.27
C THR A 155 12.27 -13.90 18.12
N VAL A 156 12.65 -14.33 16.92
CA VAL A 156 14.05 -14.61 16.60
C VAL A 156 14.88 -13.33 16.55
N ASN A 157 16.15 -13.43 16.87
CA ASN A 157 17.07 -12.31 16.76
C ASN A 157 17.42 -12.05 15.28
N LYS A 158 16.77 -11.03 14.69
CA LYS A 158 16.92 -10.67 13.26
C LYS A 158 18.35 -10.27 12.91
N ASP A 159 19.06 -9.60 13.82
CA ASP A 159 20.43 -9.15 13.60
C ASP A 159 21.38 -10.34 13.49
N GLN A 160 21.17 -11.38 14.30
CA GLN A 160 21.98 -12.60 14.23
C GLN A 160 21.66 -13.43 12.98
N VAL A 161 20.39 -13.48 12.55
CA VAL A 161 20.03 -14.10 11.27
C VAL A 161 20.74 -13.38 10.11
N LEU A 162 20.70 -12.04 10.09
CA LEU A 162 21.39 -11.25 9.08
C LEU A 162 22.91 -11.44 9.15
N ALA A 163 23.49 -11.46 10.35
CA ALA A 163 24.92 -11.71 10.55
C ALA A 163 25.34 -13.07 9.98
N GLY A 164 24.57 -14.14 10.26
CA GLY A 164 24.83 -15.47 9.69
C GLY A 164 24.79 -15.49 8.16
N ILE A 165 23.80 -14.82 7.56
CA ILE A 165 23.70 -14.67 6.09
C ILE A 165 24.90 -13.91 5.53
N VAL A 166 25.21 -12.73 6.09
CA VAL A 166 26.29 -11.86 5.62
C VAL A 166 27.64 -12.54 5.75
N SER A 167 27.95 -13.13 6.91
CA SER A 167 29.21 -13.82 7.14
C SER A 167 29.39 -14.99 6.19
N THR A 168 28.32 -15.75 5.92
CA THR A 168 28.36 -16.87 4.96
C THR A 168 28.58 -16.39 3.53
N LEU A 169 27.80 -15.40 3.07
CA LEU A 169 27.91 -14.86 1.70
C LEU A 169 29.27 -14.21 1.43
N LYS A 170 29.84 -13.54 2.44
CA LYS A 170 31.14 -12.86 2.34
C LYS A 170 32.32 -13.76 2.66
N ASN A 171 32.11 -15.06 2.91
CA ASN A 171 33.14 -16.00 3.34
C ASN A 171 33.97 -15.50 4.53
N GLN A 172 33.30 -14.88 5.50
CA GLN A 172 33.91 -14.44 6.75
C GLN A 172 34.00 -15.62 7.73
N GLU A 173 34.87 -15.50 8.73
CA GLU A 173 34.92 -16.44 9.84
C GLU A 173 33.55 -16.49 10.54
N LEU A 174 33.01 -17.69 10.69
CA LEU A 174 31.70 -17.90 11.31
C LEU A 174 31.87 -18.05 12.83
N ALA A 175 30.98 -17.42 13.59
CA ALA A 175 30.97 -17.54 15.06
C ALA A 175 30.69 -18.97 15.55
N ILE A 176 30.01 -19.79 14.72
CA ILE A 176 29.82 -21.23 14.90
C ILE A 176 30.16 -21.94 13.59
N SER A 177 30.67 -23.17 13.67
CA SER A 177 31.05 -23.90 12.46
C SER A 177 29.83 -24.19 11.56
N LYS A 178 30.04 -24.38 10.25
CA LYS A 178 28.95 -24.78 9.33
C LYS A 178 28.28 -26.08 9.77
N MET A 179 29.06 -27.02 10.31
CA MET A 179 28.55 -28.30 10.81
C MET A 179 27.63 -28.10 12.02
N GLU A 180 28.08 -27.28 12.98
CA GLU A 180 27.30 -26.95 14.17
C GLU A 180 26.02 -26.17 13.83
N ALA A 181 26.11 -25.16 12.96
CA ALA A 181 24.96 -24.40 12.48
C ALA A 181 23.90 -25.30 11.82
N ASN A 182 24.32 -26.21 10.94
CA ASN A 182 23.41 -27.16 10.27
C ASN A 182 22.77 -28.18 11.23
N GLY A 183 23.37 -28.43 12.40
CA GLY A 183 22.79 -29.30 13.42
C GLY A 183 21.77 -28.60 14.32
N MET A 184 21.69 -27.27 14.26
CA MET A 184 20.80 -26.46 15.12
C MET A 184 19.46 -26.11 14.47
N VAL A 185 19.34 -26.23 13.14
CA VAL A 185 18.16 -25.82 12.35
C VAL A 185 17.52 -26.97 11.61
#